data_AF-A0A348WV43-F1
#
_entry.id   AF-A0A348WV43-F1
#
_cell.length_a   1.000
_cell.length_b   1.000
_cell.length_c   1.000
_cell.angle_alpha   90.00
_cell.angle_beta   90.00
_cell.angle_gamma   90.00
#
_symmetry.space_group_name_H-M   'P 1'
#
loop_
_entity.id
_entity.type
_entity.pdbx_description
1 polymer ?
#
loop_
_entity_poly.entity_id
_entity_poly.type
_entity_poly.pdbx_seq_one_letter_code
_entity_poly.pdbx_strand_id
1 'polypeptide(L)'
;MRTIVTEFEKVIEELKKQNRLDKKALIEPNFYLSYEKLYKNILTLATKVIEKTNKNEVVGIVTNRGVSTVVAMFACIYANNPYVVIDVESPKQRVNKIIEVAKPKLILVDKHNQNQWDFFQDIASICIDITYNDACYDKSLIKKRLEKLVSTDPLYVLFTSGSTGIPKGTVVSHFNVVSYIEWFKNCFQINQETIFASQTPFYFSMSVSDVFSTLLSGASIIIVPKSYFSFPVKLFEMMNTYQVNTIYWVPSAYQIISQMHLLDYCLPQYLKLAMFAGEIMPVKVLNDWMDKLPNVKFANLFGPTETTDICTYYKVDRRFANEESLPIGKACENLEVFLLNEKNELVSVYDKTEGELYVKGAFVAMGYYNNPQKTSEAFVQNPLNPHYSEIVYKTGDICKYNDKQELIYLCRKDFQIKHMGYRIELGEIETLCNSLDGIQNAFCLYDSSLDEIICCYVGTMDTNELISQLKIKMPYYMLPSRYEKLSIIQLNQNGKIDRHFYQEKYSLNR
;
A
#
# COMPACT_ATOMS: atom_id res chain seq x y z
N MET A 1 2.18 3.07 27.24
CA MET A 1 1.51 2.50 26.06
C MET A 1 2.02 3.27 24.84
N ARG A 2 2.67 2.62 23.87
CA ARG A 2 3.27 3.33 22.72
C ARG A 2 2.24 3.54 21.62
N THR A 3 2.08 4.77 21.19
CA THR A 3 1.19 5.19 20.10
C THR A 3 1.97 6.08 19.14
N ILE A 4 1.52 6.20 17.88
CA ILE A 4 2.10 7.14 16.91
C ILE A 4 2.24 8.57 17.47
N VAL A 5 1.25 9.05 18.24
CA VAL A 5 1.34 10.37 18.90
C VAL A 5 2.54 10.43 19.84
N THR A 6 2.67 9.45 20.76
CA THR A 6 3.78 9.43 21.72
C THR A 6 5.15 9.26 21.05
N GLU A 7 5.23 8.52 19.94
CA GLU A 7 6.49 8.35 19.19
C GLU A 7 6.86 9.62 18.41
N PHE A 8 5.87 10.32 17.83
CA PHE A 8 6.13 11.57 17.13
C PHE A 8 6.49 12.70 18.10
N GLU A 9 5.82 12.80 19.26
CA GLU A 9 6.18 13.79 20.30
C GLU A 9 7.61 13.59 20.82
N LYS A 10 8.09 12.34 20.95
CA LYS A 10 9.49 12.07 21.29
C LYS A 10 10.46 12.65 20.26
N VAL A 11 10.16 12.50 18.96
CA VAL A 11 10.97 13.08 17.87
C VAL A 11 10.96 14.61 17.96
N ILE A 12 9.80 15.22 18.18
CA ILE A 12 9.68 16.69 18.33
C ILE A 12 10.53 17.18 19.52
N GLU A 13 10.45 16.51 20.68
CA GLU A 13 11.24 16.88 21.85
C GLU A 13 12.74 16.64 21.66
N GLU A 14 13.14 15.58 20.95
CA GLU A 14 14.54 15.32 20.61
C GLU A 14 15.12 16.39 19.68
N LEU A 15 14.42 16.71 18.58
CA LEU A 15 14.82 17.76 17.65
C LEU A 15 14.86 19.14 18.33
N LYS A 16 13.94 19.40 19.25
CA LYS A 16 13.94 20.63 20.06
C LYS A 16 15.17 20.73 20.96
N LYS A 17 15.55 19.65 21.66
CA LYS A 17 16.77 19.60 22.48
C LYS A 17 18.04 19.81 21.64
N GLN A 18 18.01 19.40 20.38
CA GLN A 18 19.11 19.57 19.42
C GLN A 18 19.09 20.93 18.70
N ASN A 19 18.10 21.80 18.96
CA ASN A 19 17.84 23.03 18.19
C ASN A 19 17.70 22.80 16.67
N ARG A 20 17.05 21.69 16.26
CA ARG A 20 16.85 21.26 14.86
C ARG A 20 15.36 21.19 14.45
N LEU A 21 14.46 21.92 15.11
CA LEU A 21 13.04 21.94 14.74
C LEU A 21 12.77 22.59 13.37
N ASP A 22 13.70 23.40 12.89
CA ASP A 22 13.73 24.00 11.55
C ASP A 22 14.08 22.99 10.44
N LYS A 23 14.56 21.80 10.80
CA LYS A 23 14.83 20.71 9.86
C LYS A 23 13.60 20.41 9.01
N LYS A 24 13.82 20.23 7.71
CA LYS A 24 12.78 19.90 6.73
C LYS A 24 12.20 18.51 7.02
N ALA A 25 10.90 18.44 7.29
CA ALA A 25 10.18 17.19 7.48
C ALA A 25 9.59 16.69 6.15
N LEU A 26 8.80 17.54 5.49
CA LEU A 26 8.13 17.24 4.23
C LEU A 26 8.64 18.18 3.13
N ILE A 27 8.97 17.64 1.97
CA ILE A 27 9.55 18.39 0.85
C ILE A 27 8.79 18.06 -0.44
N GLU A 28 8.41 19.10 -1.17
CA GLU A 28 7.90 19.08 -2.54
C GLU A 28 8.78 20.02 -3.40
N PRO A 29 8.70 19.98 -4.74
CA PRO A 29 9.35 21.00 -5.55
C PRO A 29 8.85 22.40 -5.16
N ASN A 30 9.78 23.28 -4.78
CA ASN A 30 9.53 24.67 -4.36
C ASN A 30 8.74 24.87 -3.05
N PHE A 31 8.41 23.81 -2.31
CA PHE A 31 7.70 23.91 -1.03
C PHE A 31 8.24 22.94 0.00
N TYR A 32 8.28 23.34 1.27
CA TYR A 32 8.63 22.43 2.36
C TYR A 32 7.99 22.85 3.67
N LEU A 33 7.78 21.89 4.56
CA LEU A 33 7.49 22.13 5.97
C LEU A 33 8.65 21.62 6.82
N SER A 34 9.11 22.45 7.74
CA SER A 34 9.97 22.01 8.84
C SER A 34 9.17 21.19 9.85
N TYR A 35 9.84 20.46 10.76
CA TYR A 35 9.18 19.79 11.87
C TYR A 35 8.37 20.74 12.74
N GLU A 36 8.86 21.97 12.97
CA GLU A 36 8.13 23.00 13.70
C GLU A 36 6.80 23.36 13.03
N LYS A 37 6.84 23.65 11.71
CA LYS A 37 5.64 24.05 10.96
C LYS A 37 4.70 22.88 10.76
N LEU A 38 5.22 21.68 10.53
CA LEU A 38 4.43 20.45 10.45
C LEU A 38 3.66 20.23 11.74
N TYR A 39 4.34 20.28 12.89
CA TYR A 39 3.71 20.07 14.19
C TYR A 39 2.62 21.10 14.49
N LYS A 40 2.86 22.39 14.22
CA LYS A 40 1.85 23.45 14.37
C LYS A 40 0.62 23.18 13.50
N ASN A 41 0.81 22.87 12.22
CA ASN A 41 -0.30 22.58 11.29
C ASN A 41 -1.12 21.35 11.71
N ILE A 42 -0.45 20.28 12.20
CA ILE A 42 -1.11 19.09 12.73
C ILE A 42 -2.03 19.46 13.89
N LEU A 43 -1.53 20.20 14.89
CA LEU A 43 -2.31 20.54 16.09
C LEU A 43 -3.48 21.48 15.76
N THR A 44 -3.30 22.44 14.87
CA THR A 44 -4.37 23.33 14.41
C THR A 44 -5.47 22.56 13.71
N LEU A 45 -5.12 21.67 12.77
CA LEU A 45 -6.12 20.87 12.07
C LEU A 45 -6.78 19.84 13.01
N ALA A 46 -6.02 19.23 13.91
CA ALA A 46 -6.54 18.30 14.92
C ALA A 46 -7.59 18.96 15.83
N THR A 47 -7.36 20.21 16.26
CA THR A 47 -8.35 20.99 17.03
C THR A 47 -9.69 21.04 16.30
N LYS A 48 -9.68 21.41 15.02
CA LYS A 48 -10.90 21.50 14.20
C LYS A 48 -11.57 20.13 13.99
N VAL A 49 -10.80 19.05 13.85
CA VAL A 49 -11.34 17.68 13.74
C VAL A 49 -12.04 17.28 15.04
N ILE A 50 -11.42 17.56 16.20
CA ILE A 50 -11.98 17.22 17.52
C ILE A 50 -13.31 17.94 17.77
N GLU A 51 -13.46 19.19 17.31
CA GLU A 51 -14.70 19.96 17.44
C GLU A 51 -15.88 19.36 16.64
N LYS A 52 -15.61 18.52 15.63
CA LYS A 52 -16.62 17.95 14.73
C LYS A 52 -16.83 16.45 14.86
N THR A 53 -15.99 15.76 15.66
CA THR A 53 -15.96 14.30 15.73
C THR A 53 -15.76 13.78 17.15
N ASN A 54 -16.24 12.58 17.42
CA ASN A 54 -15.89 11.76 18.57
C ASN A 54 -14.70 10.86 18.25
N LYS A 55 -14.12 10.25 19.30
CA LYS A 55 -13.04 9.26 19.16
C LYS A 55 -13.49 8.09 18.28
N ASN A 56 -12.60 7.58 17.45
CA ASN A 56 -12.80 6.41 16.57
C ASN A 56 -13.83 6.59 15.45
N GLU A 57 -14.42 7.79 15.27
CA GLU A 57 -15.20 8.09 14.06
C GLU A 57 -14.26 8.27 12.86
N VAL A 58 -14.59 7.68 11.72
CA VAL A 58 -13.73 7.74 10.52
C VAL A 58 -13.72 9.15 9.93
N VAL A 59 -12.53 9.62 9.53
CA VAL A 59 -12.33 10.87 8.81
C VAL A 59 -11.79 10.58 7.41
N GLY A 60 -12.50 11.01 6.37
CA GLY A 60 -12.03 10.91 4.99
C GLY A 60 -11.06 12.04 4.65
N ILE A 61 -10.00 11.75 3.90
CA ILE A 61 -9.03 12.73 3.42
C ILE A 61 -9.08 12.73 1.90
N VAL A 62 -9.45 13.88 1.33
CA VAL A 62 -9.71 14.06 -0.10
C VAL A 62 -8.85 15.22 -0.59
N THR A 63 -7.60 14.90 -0.88
CA THR A 63 -6.57 15.87 -1.27
C THR A 63 -5.79 15.34 -2.46
N ASN A 64 -5.25 16.24 -3.27
CA ASN A 64 -4.15 15.85 -4.14
C ASN A 64 -2.99 15.32 -3.29
N ARG A 65 -2.29 14.29 -3.79
CA ARG A 65 -1.15 13.70 -3.09
C ARG A 65 -0.10 14.77 -2.83
N GLY A 66 0.17 15.05 -1.56
CA GLY A 66 1.12 16.09 -1.19
C GLY A 66 1.28 16.30 0.30
N VAL A 67 1.93 17.40 0.66
CA VAL A 67 2.15 17.80 2.06
C VAL A 67 0.85 17.88 2.86
N SER A 68 -0.21 18.45 2.27
CA SER A 68 -1.53 18.56 2.89
C SER A 68 -2.12 17.22 3.31
N THR A 69 -1.89 16.14 2.54
CA THR A 69 -2.36 14.79 2.88
C THR A 69 -1.69 14.30 4.17
N VAL A 70 -0.38 14.46 4.29
CA VAL A 70 0.38 14.00 5.46
C VAL A 70 0.00 14.79 6.71
N VAL A 71 -0.19 16.11 6.58
CA VAL A 71 -0.70 16.96 7.66
C VAL A 71 -2.08 16.47 8.11
N ALA A 72 -2.98 16.17 7.17
CA ALA A 72 -4.32 15.66 7.47
C ALA A 72 -4.29 14.28 8.15
N MET A 73 -3.43 13.37 7.70
CA MET A 73 -3.24 12.06 8.33
C MET A 73 -2.87 12.22 9.81
N PHE A 74 -1.84 13.01 10.10
CA PHE A 74 -1.40 13.23 11.48
C PHE A 74 -2.41 14.04 12.31
N ALA A 75 -3.15 14.97 11.70
CA ALA A 75 -4.22 15.68 12.39
C ALA A 75 -5.35 14.74 12.86
N CYS A 76 -5.73 13.76 12.03
CA CYS A 76 -6.69 12.71 12.43
C CYS A 76 -6.14 11.86 13.59
N ILE A 77 -4.86 11.50 13.52
CA ILE A 77 -4.17 10.74 14.57
C ILE A 77 -4.17 11.52 15.90
N TYR A 78 -3.85 12.82 15.88
CA TYR A 78 -3.90 13.69 17.08
C TYR A 78 -5.32 13.96 17.58
N ALA A 79 -6.34 13.82 16.71
CA ALA A 79 -7.74 13.87 17.08
C ALA A 79 -8.30 12.53 17.61
N ASN A 80 -7.49 11.46 17.56
CA ASN A 80 -7.86 10.09 17.88
C ASN A 80 -9.01 9.56 16.98
N ASN A 81 -8.81 9.74 15.67
CA ASN A 81 -9.73 9.34 14.62
C ASN A 81 -8.99 8.54 13.53
N PRO A 82 -9.50 7.36 13.13
CA PRO A 82 -8.94 6.65 11.98
C PRO A 82 -9.19 7.43 10.70
N TYR A 83 -8.16 7.58 9.88
CA TYR A 83 -8.28 8.24 8.58
C TYR A 83 -8.48 7.24 7.43
N VAL A 84 -9.11 7.71 6.35
CA VAL A 84 -9.19 7.05 5.03
C VAL A 84 -8.73 8.05 3.98
N VAL A 85 -7.58 7.80 3.35
CA VAL A 85 -7.17 8.59 2.18
C VAL A 85 -7.94 8.11 0.95
N ILE A 86 -8.63 9.03 0.29
CA ILE A 86 -9.46 8.76 -0.88
C ILE A 86 -8.74 9.28 -2.11
N ASP A 87 -8.57 8.41 -3.10
CA ASP A 87 -7.98 8.78 -4.39
C ASP A 87 -8.95 9.62 -5.21
N VAL A 88 -8.63 10.91 -5.37
CA VAL A 88 -9.41 11.85 -6.19
C VAL A 88 -9.28 11.59 -7.70
N GLU A 89 -8.32 10.79 -8.14
CA GLU A 89 -8.21 10.41 -9.57
C GLU A 89 -9.00 9.14 -9.89
N SER A 90 -9.48 8.42 -8.87
CA SER A 90 -10.34 7.26 -9.07
C SER A 90 -11.73 7.70 -9.56
N PRO A 91 -12.41 6.90 -10.40
CA PRO A 91 -13.73 7.26 -10.89
C PRO A 91 -14.72 7.47 -9.75
N LYS A 92 -15.63 8.41 -9.97
CA LYS A 92 -16.67 8.84 -9.02
C LYS A 92 -17.42 7.66 -8.38
N GLN A 93 -17.75 6.64 -9.17
CA GLN A 93 -18.46 5.45 -8.67
C GLN A 93 -17.65 4.63 -7.65
N ARG A 94 -16.33 4.50 -7.85
CA ARG A 94 -15.47 3.82 -6.88
C ARG A 94 -15.34 4.62 -5.60
N VAL A 95 -15.16 5.93 -5.72
CA VAL A 95 -15.12 6.85 -4.58
C VAL A 95 -16.41 6.74 -3.76
N ASN A 96 -17.57 6.71 -4.41
CA ASN A 96 -18.86 6.51 -3.75
C ASN A 96 -18.92 5.19 -2.98
N LYS A 97 -18.51 4.07 -3.60
CA LYS A 97 -18.45 2.78 -2.89
C LYS A 97 -17.57 2.82 -1.65
N ILE A 98 -16.41 3.48 -1.71
CA ILE A 98 -15.52 3.65 -0.55
C ILE A 98 -16.22 4.47 0.54
N ILE A 99 -16.86 5.59 0.18
CA ILE A 99 -17.58 6.46 1.13
C ILE A 99 -18.77 5.72 1.76
N GLU A 100 -19.54 4.96 0.98
CA GLU A 100 -20.68 4.16 1.45
C GLU A 100 -20.26 3.11 2.50
N VAL A 101 -19.09 2.48 2.31
CA VAL A 101 -18.56 1.49 3.25
C VAL A 101 -17.91 2.18 4.45
N ALA A 102 -17.10 3.22 4.23
CA ALA A 102 -16.35 3.93 5.28
C ALA A 102 -17.27 4.75 6.20
N LYS A 103 -18.34 5.34 5.65
CA LYS A 103 -19.27 6.27 6.31
C LYS A 103 -18.53 7.33 7.14
N PRO A 104 -17.65 8.13 6.51
CA PRO A 104 -16.85 9.11 7.23
C PRO A 104 -17.75 10.14 7.90
N LYS A 105 -17.45 10.48 9.16
CA LYS A 105 -18.14 11.54 9.90
C LYS A 105 -17.81 12.93 9.38
N LEU A 106 -16.58 13.06 8.90
CA LEU A 106 -15.98 14.31 8.47
C LEU A 106 -15.09 14.04 7.25
N ILE A 107 -15.05 15.00 6.33
CA ILE A 107 -14.11 15.01 5.20
C ILE A 107 -13.14 16.17 5.33
N LEU A 108 -11.85 15.90 5.21
CA LEU A 108 -10.81 16.90 5.07
C LEU A 108 -10.51 17.08 3.58
N VAL A 109 -10.74 18.28 3.05
CA VAL A 109 -10.59 18.60 1.63
C VAL A 109 -9.53 19.67 1.42
N ASP A 110 -8.80 19.60 0.32
CA ASP A 110 -8.00 20.73 -0.17
C ASP A 110 -8.92 21.87 -0.67
N LYS A 111 -8.55 23.13 -0.43
CA LYS A 111 -9.18 24.33 -1.01
C LYS A 111 -9.40 24.24 -2.53
N HIS A 112 -8.45 23.67 -3.27
CA HIS A 112 -8.54 23.50 -4.72
C HIS A 112 -9.57 22.43 -5.14
N ASN A 113 -9.89 21.49 -4.25
CA ASN A 113 -10.82 20.39 -4.51
C ASN A 113 -12.22 20.64 -3.94
N GLN A 114 -12.42 21.72 -3.19
CA GLN A 114 -13.65 22.00 -2.46
C GLN A 114 -14.91 22.05 -3.35
N ASN A 115 -14.76 22.44 -4.63
CA ASN A 115 -15.86 22.56 -5.59
C ASN A 115 -15.89 21.45 -6.66
N GLN A 116 -14.96 20.47 -6.61
CA GLN A 116 -14.86 19.43 -7.64
C GLN A 116 -15.74 18.20 -7.36
N TRP A 117 -16.25 18.07 -6.14
CA TRP A 117 -16.88 16.85 -5.65
C TRP A 117 -18.24 17.14 -5.01
N ASP A 118 -19.32 16.91 -5.76
CA ASP A 118 -20.71 17.03 -5.27
C ASP A 118 -21.08 15.98 -4.20
N PHE A 119 -20.24 14.96 -3.99
CA PHE A 119 -20.53 13.77 -3.17
C PHE A 119 -20.54 14.04 -1.66
N PHE A 120 -19.97 15.16 -1.22
CA PHE A 120 -19.84 15.47 0.21
C PHE A 120 -20.92 16.40 0.73
N GLN A 121 -21.96 16.72 -0.06
CA GLN A 121 -22.96 17.73 0.34
C GLN A 121 -23.62 17.41 1.70
N ASP A 122 -23.80 16.13 2.02
CA ASP A 122 -24.40 15.69 3.28
C ASP A 122 -23.39 15.39 4.41
N ILE A 123 -22.08 15.50 4.14
CA ILE A 123 -21.01 15.20 5.11
C ILE A 123 -20.30 16.51 5.49
N ALA A 124 -20.13 16.74 6.80
CA ALA A 124 -19.37 17.89 7.27
C ALA A 124 -17.95 17.87 6.67
N SER A 125 -17.49 19.01 6.16
CA SER A 125 -16.15 19.13 5.58
C SER A 125 -15.34 20.25 6.21
N ILE A 126 -14.02 20.07 6.23
CA ILE A 126 -13.05 21.07 6.66
C ILE A 126 -12.04 21.24 5.53
N CYS A 127 -11.84 22.50 5.13
CA CYS A 127 -10.79 22.87 4.20
C CYS A 127 -9.43 22.83 4.91
N ILE A 128 -8.48 22.09 4.35
CA ILE A 128 -7.10 22.02 4.81
C ILE A 128 -6.38 23.27 4.29
N ASP A 129 -5.86 24.04 5.22
CA ASP A 129 -5.01 25.18 4.95
C ASP A 129 -3.71 24.99 5.74
N ILE A 130 -2.60 24.89 5.02
CA ILE A 130 -1.26 24.62 5.57
C ILE A 130 -0.42 25.90 5.73
N THR A 131 -1.00 27.07 5.44
CA THR A 131 -0.28 28.36 5.39
C THR A 131 -0.27 29.12 6.72
N TYR A 132 -0.85 28.56 7.79
CA TYR A 132 -1.06 29.26 9.05
C TYR A 132 0.24 29.59 9.80
N ASN A 133 0.87 30.72 9.46
CA ASN A 133 1.96 31.30 10.24
C ASN A 133 1.47 31.81 11.63
N ASP A 134 0.18 32.08 11.80
CA ASP A 134 -0.45 32.60 13.03
C ASP A 134 -1.48 31.63 13.66
N ALA A 135 -1.31 30.32 13.45
CA ALA A 135 -2.27 29.31 13.87
C ALA A 135 -2.45 29.24 15.39
N CYS A 136 -3.69 29.45 15.88
CA CYS A 136 -4.09 29.09 17.23
C CYS A 136 -4.58 27.63 17.25
N TYR A 137 -4.18 26.86 18.26
CA TYR A 137 -4.66 25.50 18.51
C TYR A 137 -4.95 25.33 19.99
N ASP A 138 -5.99 24.55 20.32
CA ASP A 138 -6.38 24.32 21.71
C ASP A 138 -5.63 23.11 22.27
N LYS A 139 -4.50 23.39 22.93
CA LYS A 139 -3.69 22.37 23.62
C LYS A 139 -4.49 21.59 24.65
N SER A 140 -5.42 22.23 25.35
CA SER A 140 -6.20 21.60 26.42
C SER A 140 -7.19 20.59 25.84
N LEU A 141 -7.84 20.95 24.73
CA LEU A 141 -8.77 20.09 24.01
C LEU A 141 -8.08 18.85 23.43
N ILE A 142 -6.93 19.03 22.77
CA ILE A 142 -6.13 17.93 22.22
C ILE A 142 -5.66 17.01 23.35
N LYS A 143 -5.11 17.57 24.44
CA LYS A 143 -4.65 16.77 25.58
C LYS A 143 -5.79 15.92 26.17
N LYS A 144 -6.97 16.51 26.39
CA LYS A 144 -8.15 15.79 26.89
C LYS A 144 -8.61 14.67 25.95
N ARG A 145 -8.47 14.85 24.63
CA ARG A 145 -8.77 13.81 23.64
C ARG A 145 -7.75 12.66 23.72
N LEU A 146 -6.46 13.00 23.83
CA LEU A 146 -5.36 12.04 23.90
C LEU A 146 -5.30 11.26 25.22
N GLU A 147 -5.84 11.79 26.32
CA GLU A 147 -6.01 11.03 27.58
C GLU A 147 -6.85 9.76 27.41
N LYS A 148 -7.70 9.71 26.37
CA LYS A 148 -8.52 8.54 26.02
C LYS A 148 -7.88 7.64 24.96
N LEU A 149 -6.72 8.00 24.41
CA LEU A 149 -6.04 7.25 23.37
C LEU A 149 -5.38 5.99 23.96
N VAL A 150 -5.63 4.85 23.32
CA VAL A 150 -4.96 3.57 23.61
C VAL A 150 -4.32 3.02 22.35
N SER A 151 -3.29 2.17 22.48
CA SER A 151 -2.54 1.66 21.33
C SER A 151 -3.35 0.75 20.43
N THR A 152 -4.44 0.16 20.92
CA THR A 152 -5.35 -0.67 20.14
C THR A 152 -6.44 0.12 19.44
N ASP A 153 -6.46 1.46 19.57
CA ASP A 153 -7.37 2.29 18.79
C ASP A 153 -7.02 2.20 17.29
N PRO A 154 -8.02 2.18 16.40
CA PRO A 154 -7.81 2.26 14.95
C PRO A 154 -7.07 3.55 14.55
N LEU A 155 -5.98 3.41 13.81
CA LEU A 155 -5.19 4.52 13.28
C LEU A 155 -5.63 4.90 11.86
N TYR A 156 -5.90 3.90 11.01
CA TYR A 156 -6.37 4.12 9.65
C TYR A 156 -7.21 2.94 9.14
N VAL A 157 -7.92 3.21 8.04
CA VAL A 157 -8.54 2.18 7.22
C VAL A 157 -8.08 2.33 5.77
N LEU A 158 -7.47 1.29 5.21
CA LEU A 158 -7.03 1.27 3.80
C LEU A 158 -7.91 0.34 2.97
N PHE A 159 -8.50 0.88 1.90
CA PHE A 159 -9.39 0.13 1.02
C PHE A 159 -8.62 -0.54 -0.12
N THR A 160 -8.80 -1.84 -0.25
CA THR A 160 -8.33 -2.61 -1.42
C THR A 160 -9.52 -3.07 -2.26
N SER A 161 -9.23 -3.59 -3.47
CA SER A 161 -10.21 -4.34 -4.25
C SER A 161 -10.80 -5.50 -3.44
N GLY A 162 -12.03 -5.88 -3.77
CA GLY A 162 -12.74 -6.97 -3.11
C GLY A 162 -13.39 -7.90 -4.12
N SER A 163 -13.27 -9.21 -3.92
CA SER A 163 -13.78 -10.26 -4.81
C SER A 163 -15.25 -10.13 -5.22
N THR A 164 -16.08 -9.48 -4.39
CA THR A 164 -17.51 -9.22 -4.63
C THR A 164 -17.79 -7.90 -5.38
N GLY A 165 -16.75 -7.21 -5.86
CA GLY A 165 -16.85 -5.90 -6.49
C GLY A 165 -17.08 -4.71 -5.54
N ILE A 166 -17.03 -4.97 -4.23
CA ILE A 166 -17.13 -3.96 -3.16
C ILE A 166 -15.76 -3.87 -2.46
N PRO A 167 -15.14 -2.68 -2.40
CA PRO A 167 -13.86 -2.48 -1.72
C PRO A 167 -13.92 -2.92 -0.24
N LYS A 168 -12.85 -3.56 0.23
CA LYS A 168 -12.70 -3.98 1.63
C LYS A 168 -11.70 -3.08 2.34
N GLY A 169 -12.08 -2.50 3.49
CA GLY A 169 -11.22 -1.62 4.28
C GLY A 169 -10.45 -2.39 5.35
N THR A 170 -9.14 -2.47 5.27
CA THR A 170 -8.30 -3.09 6.33
C THR A 170 -8.11 -2.10 7.47
N VAL A 171 -8.47 -2.49 8.70
CA VAL A 171 -8.34 -1.65 9.90
C VAL A 171 -7.01 -1.95 10.60
N VAL A 172 -6.20 -0.91 10.80
CA VAL A 172 -4.89 -1.03 11.44
C VAL A 172 -4.81 -0.10 12.64
N SER A 173 -4.29 -0.60 13.76
CA SER A 173 -4.18 0.14 15.03
C SER A 173 -2.86 0.91 15.16
N HIS A 174 -2.78 1.81 16.14
CA HIS A 174 -1.51 2.44 16.53
C HIS A 174 -0.44 1.40 16.90
N PHE A 175 -0.81 0.33 17.61
CA PHE A 175 0.10 -0.73 18.05
C PHE A 175 0.73 -1.44 16.86
N ASN A 176 -0.08 -1.77 15.84
CA ASN A 176 0.42 -2.43 14.64
C ASN A 176 1.46 -1.55 13.93
N VAL A 177 1.16 -0.26 13.72
CA VAL A 177 2.08 0.65 13.01
C VAL A 177 3.33 0.94 13.84
N VAL A 178 3.22 1.17 15.15
CA VAL A 178 4.41 1.38 15.99
C VAL A 178 5.34 0.16 15.95
N SER A 179 4.77 -1.05 16.07
CA SER A 179 5.56 -2.29 16.02
C SER A 179 6.24 -2.48 14.66
N TYR A 180 5.50 -2.20 13.57
CA TYR A 180 6.02 -2.25 12.21
C TYR A 180 7.15 -1.25 11.98
N ILE A 181 6.96 0.01 12.37
CA ILE A 181 7.95 1.07 12.14
C ILE A 181 9.20 0.89 13.00
N GLU A 182 9.07 0.37 14.22
CA GLU A 182 10.24 0.01 15.04
C GLU A 182 11.09 -1.05 14.35
N TRP A 183 10.46 -2.12 13.82
CA TRP A 183 11.14 -3.11 13.00
C TRP A 183 11.82 -2.46 11.79
N PHE A 184 11.06 -1.69 10.99
CA PHE A 184 11.54 -1.12 9.73
C PHE A 184 12.75 -0.20 9.95
N LYS A 185 12.68 0.67 10.96
CA LYS A 185 13.79 1.56 11.35
C LYS A 185 15.04 0.79 11.75
N ASN A 186 14.89 -0.25 12.56
CA ASN A 186 16.03 -1.04 13.03
C ASN A 186 16.62 -1.89 11.90
N CYS A 187 15.77 -2.50 11.07
CA CYS A 187 16.20 -3.37 9.98
C CYS A 187 16.97 -2.59 8.89
N PHE A 188 16.48 -1.41 8.54
CA PHE A 188 16.99 -0.59 7.43
C PHE A 188 17.75 0.66 7.88
N GLN A 189 17.98 0.81 9.19
CA GLN A 189 18.73 1.91 9.79
C GLN A 189 18.16 3.29 9.42
N ILE A 190 16.83 3.39 9.34
CA ILE A 190 16.15 4.67 9.09
C ILE A 190 16.33 5.56 10.32
N ASN A 191 16.94 6.72 10.10
CA ASN A 191 17.33 7.63 11.16
C ASN A 191 17.19 9.09 10.71
N GLN A 192 17.60 10.03 11.56
CA GLN A 192 17.49 11.46 11.26
C GLN A 192 18.17 11.84 9.93
N GLU A 193 19.26 11.22 9.54
CA GLU A 193 19.99 11.55 8.29
C GLU A 193 19.40 10.88 7.04
N THR A 194 18.32 10.11 7.19
CA THR A 194 17.57 9.56 6.05
C THR A 194 16.86 10.67 5.27
N ILE A 195 17.01 10.63 3.95
CA ILE A 195 16.24 11.45 3.00
C ILE A 195 15.55 10.47 2.04
N PHE A 196 14.25 10.36 2.19
CA PHE A 196 13.43 9.32 1.55
C PHE A 196 12.64 9.90 0.38
N ALA A 197 12.72 9.32 -0.82
CA ALA A 197 11.86 9.73 -1.94
C ALA A 197 10.63 8.82 -2.04
N SER A 198 9.46 9.37 -1.70
CA SER A 198 8.18 8.67 -1.78
C SER A 198 7.52 8.92 -3.13
N GLN A 199 7.31 7.85 -3.89
CA GLN A 199 6.39 7.81 -5.05
C GLN A 199 5.04 7.20 -4.69
N THR A 200 4.96 6.56 -3.53
CA THR A 200 3.81 5.77 -3.12
C THR A 200 2.56 6.63 -2.95
N PRO A 201 1.42 6.28 -3.55
CA PRO A 201 0.16 6.94 -3.25
C PRO A 201 -0.24 6.70 -1.78
N PHE A 202 -0.72 7.73 -1.09
CA PHE A 202 -0.99 7.67 0.36
C PHE A 202 -2.25 6.88 0.75
N TYR A 203 -2.93 6.28 -0.23
CA TYR A 203 -3.98 5.29 -0.04
C TYR A 203 -3.47 3.83 -0.17
N PHE A 204 -2.15 3.62 -0.32
CA PHE A 204 -1.48 2.31 -0.28
C PHE A 204 -0.82 2.03 1.07
N SER A 205 -0.73 0.75 1.44
CA SER A 205 -0.02 0.32 2.65
C SER A 205 1.45 0.71 2.64
N MET A 206 2.09 0.68 1.47
CA MET A 206 3.50 1.06 1.30
C MET A 206 3.79 2.48 1.80
N SER A 207 2.79 3.38 1.76
CA SER A 207 2.96 4.75 2.26
C SER A 207 3.15 4.81 3.77
N VAL A 208 2.76 3.76 4.50
CA VAL A 208 2.96 3.67 5.93
C VAL A 208 4.46 3.63 6.24
N SER A 209 5.20 2.83 5.47
CA SER A 209 6.67 2.81 5.51
C SER A 209 7.23 4.19 5.22
N ASP A 210 6.89 4.78 4.06
CA ASP A 210 7.41 6.07 3.64
C ASP A 210 7.18 7.18 4.68
N VAL A 211 5.95 7.34 5.15
CA VAL A 211 5.53 8.47 5.98
C VAL A 211 5.90 8.27 7.44
N PHE A 212 5.55 7.12 8.04
CA PHE A 212 5.76 6.94 9.47
C PHE A 212 7.20 6.57 9.78
N SER A 213 7.92 5.82 8.93
CA SER A 213 9.32 5.50 9.22
C SER A 213 10.19 6.75 9.16
N THR A 214 9.86 7.71 8.30
CA THR A 214 10.61 8.96 8.17
C THR A 214 10.29 9.92 9.31
N LEU A 215 9.01 10.26 9.50
CA LEU A 215 8.60 11.25 10.49
C LEU A 215 8.85 10.78 11.93
N LEU A 216 8.70 9.48 12.22
CA LEU A 216 9.02 8.91 13.53
C LEU A 216 10.53 8.66 13.73
N SER A 217 11.37 9.09 12.80
CA SER A 217 12.83 9.04 12.90
C SER A 217 13.48 10.41 12.86
N GLY A 218 12.70 11.50 12.76
CA GLY A 218 13.26 12.85 12.55
C GLY A 218 13.92 13.02 11.18
N ALA A 219 13.59 12.16 10.21
CA ALA A 219 14.12 12.14 8.85
C ALA A 219 13.39 13.14 7.93
N SER A 220 13.79 13.22 6.66
CA SER A 220 13.08 14.01 5.63
C SER A 220 12.43 13.10 4.60
N ILE A 221 11.19 13.40 4.22
CA ILE A 221 10.49 12.75 3.10
C ILE A 221 10.28 13.75 1.96
N ILE A 222 10.64 13.33 0.76
CA ILE A 222 10.42 14.03 -0.49
C ILE A 222 9.24 13.38 -1.18
N ILE A 223 8.17 14.16 -1.35
CA ILE A 223 6.96 13.72 -2.02
C ILE A 223 7.18 13.96 -3.51
N VAL A 224 7.51 12.89 -4.23
CA VAL A 224 7.77 12.96 -5.67
C VAL A 224 6.47 13.32 -6.42
N PRO A 225 6.44 14.38 -7.24
CA PRO A 225 5.26 14.68 -8.05
C PRO A 225 4.91 13.52 -8.98
N LYS A 226 3.61 13.20 -9.13
CA LYS A 226 3.16 12.15 -10.06
C LYS A 226 3.66 12.38 -11.49
N SER A 227 3.75 13.64 -11.92
CA SER A 227 4.28 13.99 -13.23
C SER A 227 5.69 13.47 -13.45
N TYR A 228 6.50 13.23 -12.41
CA TYR A 228 7.87 12.73 -12.57
C TYR A 228 7.94 11.21 -12.71
N PHE A 229 6.85 10.47 -12.46
CA PHE A 229 6.85 9.01 -12.56
C PHE A 229 7.10 8.55 -14.00
N SER A 230 6.55 9.28 -14.98
CA SER A 230 6.79 9.05 -16.41
C SER A 230 8.00 9.82 -16.97
N PHE A 231 8.69 10.63 -16.15
CA PHE A 231 9.92 11.33 -16.53
C PHE A 231 11.08 11.01 -15.56
N PRO A 232 11.60 9.77 -15.61
CA PRO A 232 12.75 9.31 -14.83
C PRO A 232 13.95 10.25 -14.69
N VAL A 233 14.29 11.02 -15.74
CA VAL A 233 15.40 11.98 -15.69
C VAL A 233 15.15 13.05 -14.62
N LYS A 234 13.96 13.66 -14.62
CA LYS A 234 13.57 14.67 -13.62
C LYS A 234 13.52 14.11 -12.21
N LEU A 235 13.12 12.84 -12.08
CA LEU A 235 13.16 12.13 -10.81
C LEU A 235 14.59 12.05 -10.27
N PHE A 236 15.57 11.62 -11.07
CA PHE A 236 16.97 11.52 -10.64
C PHE A 236 17.62 12.88 -10.40
N GLU A 237 17.33 13.89 -11.22
CA GLU A 237 17.76 15.28 -10.98
C GLU A 237 17.26 15.79 -9.63
N MET A 238 15.98 15.54 -9.32
CA MET A 238 15.38 15.89 -8.04
C MET A 238 16.02 15.11 -6.89
N MET A 239 16.20 13.79 -7.05
CA MET A 239 16.88 12.95 -6.05
C MET A 239 18.29 13.45 -5.76
N ASN A 240 19.04 13.84 -6.79
CA ASN A 240 20.39 14.40 -6.64
C ASN A 240 20.38 15.78 -5.98
N THR A 241 19.43 16.65 -6.38
CA THR A 241 19.25 18.00 -5.81
C THR A 241 19.01 17.95 -4.30
N TYR A 242 18.17 17.02 -3.86
CA TYR A 242 17.83 16.87 -2.45
C TYR A 242 18.62 15.79 -1.72
N GLN A 243 19.62 15.18 -2.37
CA GLN A 243 20.49 14.16 -1.81
C GLN A 243 19.74 12.94 -1.24
N VAL A 244 18.72 12.48 -1.96
CA VAL A 244 17.94 11.29 -1.59
C VAL A 244 18.87 10.09 -1.42
N ASN A 245 18.77 9.46 -0.25
CA ASN A 245 19.60 8.31 0.10
C ASN A 245 18.81 7.01 0.30
N THR A 246 17.47 7.09 0.31
CA THR A 246 16.59 5.93 0.49
C THR A 246 15.40 6.01 -0.46
N ILE A 247 15.09 4.89 -1.12
CA ILE A 247 13.86 4.71 -1.92
C ILE A 247 13.18 3.40 -1.55
N TYR A 248 11.86 3.38 -1.68
CA TYR A 248 11.03 2.18 -1.55
C TYR A 248 9.92 2.23 -2.60
N TRP A 249 10.09 1.49 -3.69
CA TRP A 249 9.19 1.56 -4.84
C TRP A 249 8.73 0.17 -5.29
N VAL A 250 7.72 0.13 -6.14
CA VAL A 250 7.28 -1.11 -6.78
C VAL A 250 8.29 -1.52 -7.88
N PRO A 251 8.54 -2.83 -8.12
CA PRO A 251 9.45 -3.30 -9.15
C PRO A 251 9.23 -2.71 -10.56
N SER A 252 7.97 -2.49 -10.97
CA SER A 252 7.62 -1.83 -12.23
C SER A 252 8.27 -0.45 -12.39
N ALA A 253 8.43 0.31 -11.31
CA ALA A 253 9.15 1.58 -11.34
C ALA A 253 10.64 1.38 -11.66
N TYR A 254 11.29 0.37 -11.09
CA TYR A 254 12.69 0.03 -11.39
C TYR A 254 12.86 -0.42 -12.84
N GLN A 255 11.89 -1.20 -13.35
CA GLN A 255 11.89 -1.70 -14.71
C GLN A 255 11.81 -0.57 -15.74
N ILE A 256 10.95 0.44 -15.52
CA ILE A 256 10.86 1.62 -16.40
C ILE A 256 12.22 2.32 -16.50
N ILE A 257 12.93 2.49 -15.38
CA ILE A 257 14.27 3.10 -15.36
C ILE A 257 15.26 2.28 -16.20
N SER A 258 15.30 0.96 -16.01
CA SER A 258 16.22 0.07 -16.73
C SER A 258 15.89 0.00 -18.23
N GLN A 259 14.61 -0.07 -18.62
CA GLN A 259 14.20 -0.09 -20.02
C GLN A 259 14.54 1.20 -20.76
N MET A 260 14.55 2.34 -20.06
CA MET A 260 14.99 3.62 -20.61
C MET A 260 16.51 3.78 -20.64
N HIS A 261 17.28 2.78 -20.19
CA HIS A 261 18.74 2.86 -20.04
C HIS A 261 19.22 4.08 -19.25
N LEU A 262 18.39 4.59 -18.32
CA LEU A 262 18.67 5.88 -17.67
C LEU A 262 19.94 5.83 -16.83
N LEU A 263 20.21 4.68 -16.20
CA LEU A 263 21.39 4.48 -15.36
C LEU A 263 22.72 4.58 -16.15
N ASP A 264 22.68 4.53 -17.49
CA ASP A 264 23.88 4.76 -18.32
C ASP A 264 24.24 6.24 -18.45
N TYR A 265 23.29 7.15 -18.21
CA TYR A 265 23.44 8.59 -18.45
C TYR A 265 23.24 9.45 -17.21
N CYS A 266 22.42 9.00 -16.25
CA CYS A 266 22.12 9.72 -15.02
C CYS A 266 22.00 8.73 -13.86
N LEU A 267 22.78 8.95 -12.80
CA LEU A 267 22.79 8.11 -11.61
C LEU A 267 22.20 8.86 -10.41
N PRO A 268 21.47 8.18 -9.51
CA PRO A 268 21.08 8.72 -8.21
C PRO A 268 22.28 8.68 -7.25
N GLN A 269 23.12 9.71 -7.28
CA GLN A 269 24.47 9.75 -6.71
C GLN A 269 24.51 9.54 -5.18
N TYR A 270 23.45 9.92 -4.48
CA TYR A 270 23.36 9.87 -3.02
C TYR A 270 22.63 8.63 -2.50
N LEU A 271 22.09 7.81 -3.40
CA LEU A 271 21.32 6.63 -3.03
C LEU A 271 22.20 5.63 -2.27
N LYS A 272 21.68 5.10 -1.16
CA LYS A 272 22.35 4.10 -0.32
C LYS A 272 21.51 2.86 -0.09
N LEU A 273 20.18 3.01 -0.11
CA LEU A 273 19.23 1.94 0.13
C LEU A 273 18.09 2.00 -0.89
N ALA A 274 17.86 0.90 -1.60
CA ALA A 274 16.77 0.72 -2.53
C ALA A 274 15.94 -0.51 -2.13
N MET A 275 14.72 -0.28 -1.68
CA MET A 275 13.77 -1.33 -1.30
C MET A 275 12.69 -1.47 -2.35
N PHE A 276 12.12 -2.66 -2.46
CA PHE A 276 10.99 -2.89 -3.34
C PHE A 276 10.02 -3.92 -2.80
N ALA A 277 8.74 -3.75 -3.13
CA ALA A 277 7.65 -4.63 -2.74
C ALA A 277 6.49 -4.55 -3.71
N GLY A 278 5.48 -5.38 -3.47
CA GLY A 278 4.21 -5.28 -4.16
C GLY A 278 4.16 -5.98 -5.51
N GLU A 279 5.28 -6.45 -6.07
CA GLU A 279 5.33 -7.24 -7.31
C GLU A 279 6.52 -8.22 -7.24
N ILE A 280 6.59 -9.14 -8.19
CA ILE A 280 7.81 -9.94 -8.39
C ILE A 280 8.85 -9.03 -9.04
N MET A 281 10.02 -8.90 -8.43
CA MET A 281 11.14 -8.18 -9.04
C MET A 281 11.82 -9.03 -10.12
N PRO A 282 11.86 -8.58 -11.39
CA PRO A 282 12.61 -9.29 -12.42
C PRO A 282 14.10 -9.29 -12.10
N VAL A 283 14.71 -10.47 -12.01
CA VAL A 283 16.13 -10.61 -11.63
C VAL A 283 17.06 -9.84 -12.56
N LYS A 284 16.76 -9.78 -13.86
CA LYS A 284 17.54 -8.99 -14.82
C LYS A 284 17.57 -7.50 -14.46
N VAL A 285 16.43 -6.95 -14.05
CA VAL A 285 16.30 -5.54 -13.63
C VAL A 285 17.08 -5.31 -12.33
N LEU A 286 16.94 -6.20 -11.34
CA LEU A 286 17.69 -6.09 -10.09
C LEU A 286 19.20 -6.16 -10.32
N ASN A 287 19.66 -7.12 -11.14
CA ASN A 287 21.07 -7.28 -11.47
C ASN A 287 21.64 -6.05 -12.21
N ASP A 288 20.90 -5.47 -13.15
CA ASP A 288 21.27 -4.22 -13.83
C ASP A 288 21.45 -3.07 -12.84
N TRP A 289 20.50 -2.88 -11.93
CA TRP A 289 20.60 -1.87 -10.87
C TRP A 289 21.81 -2.11 -9.96
N MET A 290 22.07 -3.35 -9.54
CA MET A 290 23.24 -3.68 -8.72
C MET A 290 24.56 -3.39 -9.45
N ASP A 291 24.62 -3.65 -10.75
CA ASP A 291 25.82 -3.42 -11.56
C ASP A 291 26.11 -1.92 -11.74
N LYS A 292 25.06 -1.12 -11.95
CA LYS A 292 25.18 0.33 -12.12
C LYS A 292 25.38 1.07 -10.79
N LEU A 293 24.91 0.48 -9.69
CA LEU A 293 24.93 1.09 -8.35
C LEU A 293 25.54 0.13 -7.30
N PRO A 294 26.84 -0.22 -7.41
CA PRO A 294 27.47 -1.26 -6.59
C PRO A 294 27.55 -0.92 -5.09
N ASN A 295 27.37 0.34 -4.71
CA ASN A 295 27.40 0.80 -3.32
C ASN A 295 25.99 0.90 -2.69
N VAL A 296 24.93 0.62 -3.45
CA VAL A 296 23.55 0.65 -2.97
C VAL A 296 23.19 -0.72 -2.40
N LYS A 297 22.56 -0.72 -1.23
CA LYS A 297 21.96 -1.93 -0.65
C LYS A 297 20.57 -2.11 -1.22
N PHE A 298 20.23 -3.35 -1.58
CA PHE A 298 18.92 -3.70 -2.11
C PHE A 298 18.17 -4.62 -1.14
N ALA A 299 16.85 -4.50 -1.09
CA ALA A 299 16.02 -5.40 -0.31
C ALA A 299 14.66 -5.64 -0.96
N ASN A 300 14.31 -6.93 -1.07
CA ASN A 300 12.97 -7.37 -1.45
C ASN A 300 12.11 -7.47 -0.20
N LEU A 301 10.99 -6.78 -0.18
CA LEU A 301 10.03 -6.78 0.90
C LEU A 301 8.73 -7.41 0.41
N PHE A 302 8.08 -8.20 1.26
CA PHE A 302 6.81 -8.83 0.93
C PHE A 302 5.85 -8.74 2.09
N GLY A 303 4.64 -8.29 1.81
CA GLY A 303 3.49 -8.46 2.68
C GLY A 303 2.22 -7.92 2.05
N PRO A 304 1.06 -8.37 2.53
CA PRO A 304 -0.23 -7.79 2.21
C PRO A 304 -0.61 -6.64 3.15
N THR A 305 -1.61 -5.84 2.75
CA THR A 305 -2.17 -4.73 3.57
C THR A 305 -2.54 -5.17 4.99
N GLU A 306 -3.04 -6.40 5.13
CA GLU A 306 -3.47 -7.02 6.38
C GLU A 306 -2.32 -7.33 7.36
N THR A 307 -1.06 -7.18 6.94
CA THR A 307 0.12 -7.29 7.82
C THR A 307 0.81 -5.94 8.01
N THR A 308 0.08 -4.83 7.89
CA THR A 308 0.64 -3.47 8.06
C THR A 308 1.82 -3.24 7.12
N ASP A 309 1.56 -3.40 5.83
CA ASP A 309 2.54 -3.36 4.73
C ASP A 309 3.33 -4.66 4.52
N ILE A 310 4.32 -4.97 5.35
CA ILE A 310 5.31 -6.03 5.07
C ILE A 310 5.39 -7.07 6.19
N CYS A 311 5.43 -8.36 5.84
CA CYS A 311 5.58 -9.47 6.79
C CYS A 311 6.89 -10.27 6.66
N THR A 312 7.54 -10.20 5.49
CA THR A 312 8.84 -10.86 5.25
C THR A 312 9.77 -9.96 4.45
N TYR A 313 11.07 -10.19 4.59
CA TYR A 313 12.09 -9.45 3.87
C TYR A 313 13.30 -10.29 3.51
N TYR A 314 13.91 -9.97 2.36
CA TYR A 314 15.18 -10.48 1.90
C TYR A 314 16.14 -9.31 1.61
N LYS A 315 17.24 -9.24 2.35
CA LYS A 315 18.34 -8.31 2.05
C LYS A 315 19.17 -8.92 0.94
N VAL A 316 19.24 -8.25 -0.20
CA VAL A 316 19.95 -8.73 -1.37
C VAL A 316 21.46 -8.71 -1.08
N ASP A 317 22.05 -9.90 -1.07
CA ASP A 317 23.44 -10.16 -0.70
C ASP A 317 24.21 -10.90 -1.80
N ARG A 318 23.55 -11.25 -2.90
CA ARG A 318 24.12 -11.96 -4.04
C ARG A 318 23.48 -11.59 -5.36
N ARG A 319 24.15 -11.96 -6.45
CA ARG A 319 23.54 -12.02 -7.78
C ARG A 319 22.67 -13.26 -7.91
N PHE A 320 21.65 -13.14 -8.75
CA PHE A 320 20.71 -14.21 -9.07
C PHE A 320 20.86 -14.60 -10.54
N ALA A 321 20.72 -15.90 -10.83
CA ALA A 321 20.63 -16.36 -12.22
C ALA A 321 19.31 -15.89 -12.85
N ASN A 322 19.26 -15.74 -14.18
CA ASN A 322 18.08 -15.19 -14.87
C ASN A 322 16.77 -15.96 -14.61
N GLU A 323 16.86 -17.26 -14.32
CA GLU A 323 15.72 -18.15 -14.05
C GLU A 323 15.51 -18.40 -12.54
N GLU A 324 16.36 -17.84 -11.66
CA GLU A 324 16.21 -17.98 -10.21
C GLU A 324 15.11 -17.02 -9.70
N SER A 325 14.18 -17.52 -8.89
CA SER A 325 13.20 -16.66 -8.21
C SER A 325 13.84 -15.91 -7.05
N LEU A 326 13.57 -14.61 -6.97
CA LEU A 326 14.04 -13.80 -5.84
C LEU A 326 13.26 -14.18 -4.56
N PRO A 327 13.94 -14.54 -3.45
CA PRO A 327 13.26 -14.87 -2.21
C PRO A 327 12.48 -13.69 -1.63
N ILE A 328 11.36 -14.00 -0.97
CA ILE A 328 10.67 -13.06 -0.08
C ILE A 328 11.30 -13.05 1.32
N GLY A 329 12.18 -14.02 1.60
CA GLY A 329 13.12 -14.00 2.71
C GLY A 329 12.51 -14.48 4.03
N LYS A 330 12.90 -13.85 5.14
CA LYS A 330 12.51 -14.28 6.49
C LYS A 330 11.44 -13.39 7.08
N ALA A 331 10.73 -13.87 8.11
CA ALA A 331 9.80 -13.06 8.89
C ALA A 331 10.47 -11.79 9.43
N CYS A 332 9.73 -10.69 9.41
CA CYS A 332 10.07 -9.50 10.18
C CYS A 332 10.08 -9.83 11.68
N GLU A 333 10.94 -9.16 12.43
CA GLU A 333 10.95 -9.28 13.89
C GLU A 333 9.56 -8.87 14.46
N ASN A 334 9.11 -9.58 15.51
CA ASN A 334 7.75 -9.53 16.07
C ASN A 334 6.62 -10.11 15.20
N LEU A 335 6.97 -10.75 14.09
CA LEU A 335 6.11 -11.72 13.42
C LEU A 335 6.68 -13.12 13.44
N GLU A 336 5.77 -14.06 13.20
CA GLU A 336 6.08 -15.39 12.73
C GLU A 336 5.34 -15.63 11.42
N VAL A 337 6.01 -16.28 10.47
CA VAL A 337 5.41 -16.74 9.22
C VAL A 337 5.64 -18.24 9.08
N PHE A 338 4.65 -18.95 8.57
CA PHE A 338 4.73 -20.39 8.39
C PHE A 338 3.87 -20.83 7.20
N LEU A 339 4.20 -22.00 6.66
CA LEU A 339 3.51 -22.60 5.52
C LEU A 339 2.69 -23.79 5.99
N LEU A 340 1.42 -23.85 5.57
CA LEU A 340 0.56 -25.02 5.77
C LEU A 340 0.23 -25.68 4.45
N ASN A 341 0.36 -27.01 4.38
CA ASN A 341 -0.11 -27.78 3.23
C ASN A 341 -1.64 -27.92 3.24
N GLU A 342 -2.21 -28.61 2.25
CA GLU A 342 -3.67 -28.81 2.12
C GLU A 342 -4.31 -29.57 3.29
N LYS A 343 -3.51 -30.30 4.08
CA LYS A 343 -3.95 -31.03 5.28
C LYS A 343 -3.79 -30.21 6.57
N ASN A 344 -3.42 -28.93 6.46
CA ASN A 344 -3.03 -28.05 7.58
C ASN A 344 -1.81 -28.54 8.38
N GLU A 345 -0.91 -29.28 7.75
CA GLU A 345 0.35 -29.68 8.35
C GLU A 345 1.43 -28.64 8.01
N LEU A 346 2.34 -28.40 8.96
CA LEU A 346 3.46 -27.48 8.77
C LEU A 346 4.41 -28.02 7.68
N VAL A 347 4.72 -27.19 6.69
CA VAL A 347 5.74 -27.51 5.68
C VAL A 347 7.12 -27.23 6.26
N SER A 348 7.97 -28.25 6.32
CA SER A 348 9.35 -28.10 6.78
C SER A 348 10.18 -27.29 5.78
N VAL A 349 11.19 -26.57 6.28
CA VAL A 349 12.18 -25.86 5.45
C VAL A 349 12.97 -26.80 4.52
N TYR A 350 12.93 -28.11 4.77
CA TYR A 350 13.61 -29.14 3.98
C TYR A 350 12.71 -29.83 2.95
N ASP A 351 11.38 -29.76 3.11
CA ASP A 351 10.45 -30.59 2.33
C ASP A 351 10.24 -30.08 0.90
N LYS A 352 10.58 -28.81 0.64
CA LYS A 352 10.46 -28.11 -0.68
C LYS A 352 9.06 -28.21 -1.31
N THR A 353 8.07 -28.67 -0.57
CA THR A 353 6.67 -28.74 -1.00
C THR A 353 6.02 -27.37 -0.89
N GLU A 354 4.95 -27.19 -1.64
CA GLU A 354 4.17 -25.96 -1.63
C GLU A 354 3.27 -25.91 -0.39
N GLY A 355 3.06 -24.70 0.12
CA GLY A 355 2.13 -24.44 1.22
C GLY A 355 1.58 -23.03 1.15
N GLU A 356 0.40 -22.84 1.74
CA GLU A 356 -0.21 -21.53 1.91
C GLU A 356 0.47 -20.78 3.06
N LEU A 357 0.79 -19.52 2.84
CA LEU A 357 1.46 -18.65 3.80
C LEU A 357 0.48 -18.12 4.85
N TYR A 358 0.86 -18.27 6.12
CA TYR A 358 0.17 -17.73 7.28
C TYR A 358 1.10 -16.78 8.04
N VAL A 359 0.52 -15.73 8.62
CA VAL A 359 1.25 -14.71 9.37
C VAL A 359 0.60 -14.50 10.72
N LYS A 360 1.40 -14.42 11.78
CA LYS A 360 0.94 -14.05 13.12
C LYS A 360 1.91 -13.08 13.79
N GLY A 361 1.41 -12.25 14.68
CA GLY A 361 2.24 -11.35 15.49
C GLY A 361 1.79 -9.89 15.50
N ALA A 362 2.68 -9.01 15.93
CA ALA A 362 2.33 -7.68 16.44
C ALA A 362 1.71 -6.72 15.41
N PHE A 363 1.99 -6.91 14.12
CA PHE A 363 1.50 -6.01 13.08
C PHE A 363 0.52 -6.67 12.09
N VAL A 364 -0.07 -7.81 12.48
CA VAL A 364 -1.32 -8.29 11.84
C VAL A 364 -2.45 -7.31 12.17
N ALA A 365 -3.18 -6.89 11.13
CA ALA A 365 -4.27 -5.93 11.21
C ALA A 365 -5.44 -6.42 12.08
N MET A 366 -6.32 -5.50 12.46
CA MET A 366 -7.46 -5.79 13.34
C MET A 366 -8.59 -6.56 12.64
N GLY A 367 -8.61 -6.56 11.30
CA GLY A 367 -9.68 -7.11 10.49
C GLY A 367 -10.15 -6.16 9.39
N TYR A 368 -11.33 -6.45 8.85
CA TYR A 368 -11.97 -5.61 7.83
C TYR A 368 -13.09 -4.74 8.42
N TYR A 369 -13.07 -3.45 8.07
CA TYR A 369 -13.98 -2.42 8.56
C TYR A 369 -15.42 -2.76 8.21
N ASN A 370 -16.28 -2.84 9.24
CA ASN A 370 -17.70 -3.20 9.13
C ASN A 370 -17.96 -4.50 8.33
N ASN A 371 -17.01 -5.46 8.33
CA ASN A 371 -17.14 -6.71 7.60
C ASN A 371 -16.68 -7.92 8.44
N PRO A 372 -17.47 -8.34 9.45
CA PRO A 372 -17.11 -9.44 10.34
C PRO A 372 -16.97 -10.77 9.60
N GLN A 373 -17.78 -11.02 8.55
CA GLN A 373 -17.71 -12.26 7.77
C GLN A 373 -16.36 -12.41 7.05
N LYS A 374 -15.94 -11.42 6.25
CA LYS A 374 -14.63 -11.47 5.59
C LYS A 374 -13.50 -11.48 6.62
N THR A 375 -13.71 -10.85 7.77
CA THR A 375 -12.71 -10.86 8.86
C THR A 375 -12.51 -12.28 9.38
N SER A 376 -13.58 -13.01 9.70
CA SER A 376 -13.48 -14.40 10.17
C SER A 376 -12.95 -15.38 9.12
N GLU A 377 -13.12 -15.06 7.82
CA GLU A 377 -12.61 -15.88 6.71
C GLU A 377 -11.09 -15.73 6.53
N ALA A 378 -10.53 -14.54 6.80
CA ALA A 378 -9.12 -14.22 6.57
C ALA A 378 -8.26 -14.21 7.84
N PHE A 379 -8.84 -13.86 9.00
CA PHE A 379 -8.21 -13.81 10.30
C PHE A 379 -8.77 -14.97 11.14
N VAL A 380 -8.10 -16.11 11.03
CA VAL A 380 -8.60 -17.40 11.52
C VAL A 380 -7.90 -17.82 12.81
N GLN A 381 -8.53 -18.71 13.57
CA GLN A 381 -7.87 -19.42 14.67
C GLN A 381 -6.67 -20.20 14.12
N ASN A 382 -5.52 -20.13 14.82
CA ASN A 382 -4.29 -20.81 14.43
C ASN A 382 -4.53 -22.33 14.29
N PRO A 383 -4.42 -22.91 13.08
CA PRO A 383 -4.61 -24.35 12.89
C PRO A 383 -3.59 -25.20 13.65
N LEU A 384 -2.38 -24.66 13.88
CA LEU A 384 -1.32 -25.33 14.63
C LEU A 384 -1.51 -25.27 16.15
N ASN A 385 -2.45 -24.44 16.62
CA ASN A 385 -2.69 -24.22 18.03
C ASN A 385 -4.18 -24.08 18.35
N PRO A 386 -4.99 -25.14 18.16
CA PRO A 386 -6.46 -25.06 18.26
C PRO A 386 -6.97 -24.86 19.69
N HIS A 387 -6.13 -25.03 20.71
CA HIS A 387 -6.54 -25.03 22.12
C HIS A 387 -6.44 -23.65 22.79
N TYR A 388 -5.73 -22.69 22.19
CA TYR A 388 -5.57 -21.33 22.74
C TYR A 388 -6.03 -20.31 21.71
N SER A 389 -6.68 -19.23 22.15
CA SER A 389 -7.08 -18.15 21.24
C SER A 389 -5.84 -17.46 20.66
N GLU A 390 -5.54 -17.78 19.40
CA GLU A 390 -4.38 -17.27 18.68
C GLU A 390 -4.83 -17.03 17.25
N ILE A 391 -4.98 -15.77 16.87
CA ILE A 391 -5.43 -15.39 15.53
C ILE A 391 -4.24 -15.27 14.60
N VAL A 392 -4.37 -15.88 13.43
CA VAL A 392 -3.40 -15.81 12.34
C VAL A 392 -4.09 -15.27 11.09
N TYR A 393 -3.36 -14.50 10.29
CA TYR A 393 -3.83 -14.05 9.00
C TYR A 393 -3.43 -15.05 7.92
N LYS A 394 -4.42 -15.54 7.19
CA LYS A 394 -4.28 -16.44 6.04
C LYS A 394 -4.09 -15.60 4.78
N THR A 395 -2.90 -15.60 4.19
CA THR A 395 -2.59 -14.62 3.14
C THR A 395 -3.23 -14.94 1.79
N GLY A 396 -3.47 -16.23 1.52
CA GLY A 396 -3.84 -16.73 0.20
C GLY A 396 -2.67 -16.82 -0.78
N ASP A 397 -1.43 -16.63 -0.33
CA ASP A 397 -0.23 -16.78 -1.15
C ASP A 397 0.34 -18.19 -1.01
N ILE A 398 0.72 -18.82 -2.12
CA ILE A 398 1.38 -20.11 -2.16
C ILE A 398 2.88 -19.89 -2.27
N CYS A 399 3.62 -20.52 -1.38
CA CYS A 399 5.07 -20.39 -1.26
C CYS A 399 5.71 -21.77 -1.07
N LYS A 400 7.04 -21.83 -1.20
CA LYS A 400 7.87 -22.99 -0.82
C LYS A 400 9.25 -22.57 -0.34
N TYR A 401 9.98 -23.49 0.25
CA TYR A 401 11.41 -23.32 0.53
C TYR A 401 12.27 -23.84 -0.62
N ASN A 402 13.32 -23.11 -0.99
CA ASN A 402 14.31 -23.56 -1.98
C ASN A 402 15.44 -24.38 -1.32
N ASP A 403 16.43 -24.79 -2.11
CA ASP A 403 17.59 -25.55 -1.65
C ASP A 403 18.45 -24.82 -0.61
N LYS A 404 18.36 -23.49 -0.57
CA LYS A 404 19.02 -22.62 0.41
C LYS A 404 18.14 -22.37 1.65
N GLN A 405 17.00 -23.07 1.77
CA GLN A 405 15.99 -22.89 2.82
C GLN A 405 15.38 -21.47 2.85
N GLU A 406 15.39 -20.80 1.70
CA GLU A 406 14.80 -19.46 1.55
C GLU A 406 13.36 -19.57 1.11
N LEU A 407 12.50 -18.71 1.65
CA LEU A 407 11.09 -18.66 1.29
C LEU A 407 10.91 -18.00 -0.08
N ILE A 408 10.32 -18.75 -1.01
CA ILE A 408 10.02 -18.32 -2.38
C ILE A 408 8.51 -18.20 -2.53
N TYR A 409 8.07 -17.03 -3.01
CA TYR A 409 6.69 -16.82 -3.47
C TYR A 409 6.49 -17.49 -4.82
N LEU A 410 5.40 -18.22 -4.99
CA LEU A 410 5.05 -18.87 -6.25
C LEU A 410 3.89 -18.13 -6.92
N CYS A 411 2.73 -18.11 -6.26
CA CYS A 411 1.51 -17.56 -6.84
C CYS A 411 0.46 -17.27 -5.77
N ARG A 412 -0.72 -16.82 -6.22
CA ARG A 412 -1.93 -16.72 -5.40
C ARG A 412 -2.73 -18.01 -5.50
N LYS A 413 -3.35 -18.41 -4.39
CA LYS A 413 -4.33 -19.49 -4.35
C LYS A 413 -5.66 -19.09 -5.01
N ASP A 414 -5.96 -17.79 -4.96
CA ASP A 414 -7.14 -17.17 -5.56
C ASP A 414 -6.78 -16.45 -6.88
N PHE A 415 -7.77 -15.77 -7.48
CA PHE A 415 -7.59 -14.99 -8.71
C PHE A 415 -7.16 -13.54 -8.44
N GLN A 416 -6.56 -13.27 -7.28
CA GLN A 416 -5.95 -11.96 -7.05
C GLN A 416 -4.65 -11.86 -7.81
N ILE A 417 -4.34 -10.65 -8.24
CA ILE A 417 -3.12 -10.33 -8.98
C ILE A 417 -2.49 -9.08 -8.37
N LYS A 418 -1.21 -8.87 -8.67
CA LYS A 418 -0.52 -7.62 -8.39
C LYS A 418 -0.13 -7.00 -9.73
N HIS A 419 -0.82 -5.94 -10.14
CA HIS A 419 -0.62 -5.28 -11.42
C HIS A 419 -0.30 -3.81 -11.20
N MET A 420 0.81 -3.31 -11.77
CA MET A 420 1.32 -1.95 -11.52
C MET A 420 1.51 -1.63 -10.02
N GLY A 421 1.75 -2.66 -9.19
CA GLY A 421 1.83 -2.60 -7.73
C GLY A 421 0.48 -2.59 -6.99
N TYR A 422 -0.64 -2.60 -7.72
CA TYR A 422 -1.99 -2.62 -7.16
C TYR A 422 -2.45 -4.05 -6.90
N ARG A 423 -2.99 -4.32 -5.71
CA ARG A 423 -3.70 -5.58 -5.43
C ARG A 423 -5.08 -5.54 -6.06
N ILE A 424 -5.29 -6.38 -7.08
CA ILE A 424 -6.52 -6.42 -7.87
C ILE A 424 -7.16 -7.80 -7.76
N GLU A 425 -8.43 -7.81 -7.43
CA GLU A 425 -9.31 -8.97 -7.55
C GLU A 425 -9.83 -9.03 -8.98
N LEU A 426 -9.40 -10.01 -9.79
CA LEU A 426 -9.94 -10.15 -11.14
C LEU A 426 -11.48 -10.26 -11.12
N GLY A 427 -12.02 -10.92 -10.10
CA GLY A 427 -13.47 -11.01 -9.86
C GLY A 427 -14.20 -9.66 -9.74
N GLU A 428 -13.53 -8.58 -9.30
CA GLU A 428 -14.14 -7.23 -9.30
C GLU A 428 -14.36 -6.70 -10.72
N ILE A 429 -13.41 -6.97 -11.63
CA ILE A 429 -13.54 -6.64 -13.06
C ILE A 429 -14.62 -7.53 -13.68
N GLU A 430 -14.58 -8.83 -13.42
CA GLU A 430 -15.54 -9.81 -13.96
C GLU A 430 -16.97 -9.48 -13.52
N THR A 431 -17.19 -9.21 -12.23
CA THR A 431 -18.51 -8.85 -11.69
C THR A 431 -19.06 -7.60 -12.37
N LEU A 432 -18.20 -6.60 -12.59
CA LEU A 432 -18.62 -5.39 -13.28
C LEU A 432 -18.96 -5.66 -14.75
N CYS A 433 -18.11 -6.35 -15.49
CA CYS A 433 -18.37 -6.72 -16.89
C CYS A 433 -19.70 -7.49 -17.02
N ASN A 434 -19.92 -8.48 -16.15
CA ASN A 434 -21.13 -9.30 -16.13
C ASN A 434 -22.39 -8.53 -15.70
N SER A 435 -22.25 -7.33 -15.14
CA SER A 435 -23.38 -6.45 -14.79
C SER A 435 -23.81 -5.51 -15.93
N LEU A 436 -23.10 -5.50 -17.07
CA LEU A 436 -23.39 -4.63 -18.21
C LEU A 436 -24.36 -5.30 -19.18
N ASP A 437 -25.38 -4.56 -19.60
CA ASP A 437 -26.32 -5.03 -20.63
C ASP A 437 -25.59 -5.35 -21.94
N GLY A 438 -25.83 -6.54 -22.49
CA GLY A 438 -25.15 -7.00 -23.71
C GLY A 438 -23.85 -7.77 -23.46
N ILE A 439 -23.44 -7.97 -22.20
CA ILE A 439 -22.45 -8.98 -21.80
C ILE A 439 -23.20 -10.17 -21.19
N GLN A 440 -23.01 -11.36 -21.76
CA GLN A 440 -23.59 -12.59 -21.22
C GLN A 440 -22.68 -13.22 -20.16
N ASN A 441 -21.38 -13.26 -20.43
CA ASN A 441 -20.39 -13.79 -19.51
C ASN A 441 -19.01 -13.18 -19.81
N ALA A 442 -18.26 -12.84 -18.77
CA ALA A 442 -16.91 -12.32 -18.86
C ALA A 442 -16.04 -12.89 -17.74
N PHE A 443 -14.79 -13.20 -18.09
CA PHE A 443 -13.74 -13.58 -17.15
C PHE A 443 -12.43 -12.89 -17.50
N CYS A 444 -11.56 -12.73 -16.51
CA CYS A 444 -10.25 -12.12 -16.70
C CYS A 444 -9.12 -13.13 -16.44
N LEU A 445 -8.01 -12.89 -17.11
CA LEU A 445 -6.72 -13.53 -16.90
C LEU A 445 -5.66 -12.46 -16.70
N TYR A 446 -4.51 -12.86 -16.16
CA TYR A 446 -3.38 -11.97 -15.96
C TYR A 446 -2.11 -12.63 -16.50
N ASP A 447 -1.40 -11.88 -17.34
CA ASP A 447 -0.07 -12.22 -17.80
C ASP A 447 0.94 -11.54 -16.88
N SER A 448 1.53 -12.29 -15.96
CA SER A 448 2.52 -11.75 -15.03
C SER A 448 3.84 -11.36 -15.70
N SER A 449 4.12 -11.84 -16.92
CA SER A 449 5.36 -11.55 -17.64
C SER A 449 5.33 -10.21 -18.36
N LEU A 450 4.14 -9.80 -18.82
CA LEU A 450 3.89 -8.51 -19.47
C LEU A 450 3.26 -7.49 -18.53
N ASP A 451 2.88 -7.92 -17.33
CA ASP A 451 2.06 -7.15 -16.39
C ASP A 451 0.75 -6.69 -17.06
N GLU A 452 0.02 -7.61 -17.69
CA GLU A 452 -1.19 -7.31 -18.49
C GLU A 452 -2.44 -8.06 -18.01
N ILE A 453 -3.57 -7.36 -17.97
CA ILE A 453 -4.89 -7.95 -17.70
C ILE A 453 -5.60 -8.20 -19.03
N ILE A 454 -6.02 -9.45 -19.24
CA ILE A 454 -6.76 -9.90 -20.42
C ILE A 454 -8.21 -10.15 -20.03
N CYS A 455 -9.16 -9.44 -20.63
CA CYS A 455 -10.60 -9.65 -20.43
C CYS A 455 -11.20 -10.43 -21.61
N CYS A 456 -11.69 -11.63 -21.32
CA CYS A 456 -12.38 -12.48 -22.27
C CYS A 456 -13.89 -12.41 -22.02
N TYR A 457 -14.70 -12.18 -23.06
CA TYR A 457 -16.14 -12.03 -22.88
C TYR A 457 -16.97 -12.59 -24.04
N VAL A 458 -18.21 -13.01 -23.74
CA VAL A 458 -19.25 -13.39 -24.69
C VAL A 458 -20.42 -12.42 -24.53
N GLY A 459 -20.93 -11.89 -25.64
CA GLY A 459 -22.04 -10.95 -25.62
C GLY A 459 -22.28 -10.25 -26.95
N THR A 460 -23.33 -9.44 -27.01
CA THR A 460 -23.65 -8.61 -28.17
C THR A 460 -22.84 -7.31 -28.19
N MET A 461 -22.41 -6.81 -27.03
CA MET A 461 -21.65 -5.56 -26.89
C MET A 461 -20.34 -5.57 -27.69
N ASP A 462 -20.01 -4.45 -28.32
CA ASP A 462 -18.72 -4.24 -28.98
C ASP A 462 -17.59 -3.95 -27.97
N THR A 463 -16.36 -4.33 -28.31
CA THR A 463 -15.21 -4.15 -27.43
C THR A 463 -14.99 -2.68 -27.05
N ASN A 464 -15.18 -1.75 -27.98
CA ASN A 464 -14.97 -0.32 -27.69
C ASN A 464 -16.02 0.24 -26.74
N GLU A 465 -17.25 -0.26 -26.83
CA GLU A 465 -18.33 0.08 -25.90
C GLU A 465 -18.03 -0.47 -24.51
N LEU A 466 -17.60 -1.73 -24.39
CA LEU A 466 -17.17 -2.33 -23.13
C LEU A 466 -16.05 -1.51 -22.47
N ILE A 467 -15.00 -1.18 -23.22
CA ILE A 467 -13.89 -0.33 -22.73
C ILE A 467 -14.40 1.01 -22.21
N SER A 468 -15.32 1.65 -22.93
CA SER A 468 -15.88 2.94 -22.55
C SER A 468 -16.68 2.85 -21.25
N GLN A 469 -17.49 1.81 -21.10
CA GLN A 469 -18.23 1.54 -19.86
C GLN A 469 -17.29 1.29 -18.68
N LEU A 470 -16.27 0.45 -18.84
CA LEU A 470 -15.33 0.14 -17.76
C LEU A 470 -14.56 1.38 -17.30
N LYS A 471 -14.12 2.24 -18.22
CA LYS A 471 -13.42 3.51 -17.90
C LYS A 471 -14.21 4.44 -16.99
N ILE A 472 -15.54 4.42 -17.07
CA ILE A 472 -16.42 5.26 -16.23
C ILE A 472 -16.52 4.70 -14.80
N LYS A 473 -16.36 3.39 -14.63
CA LYS A 473 -16.70 2.68 -13.40
C LYS A 473 -15.46 2.19 -12.62
N MET A 474 -14.32 2.03 -13.28
CA MET A 474 -13.09 1.46 -12.70
C MET A 474 -11.87 2.36 -12.85
N PRO A 475 -10.98 2.42 -11.86
CA PRO A 475 -9.69 3.09 -11.98
C PRO A 475 -8.89 2.57 -13.16
N TYR A 476 -8.04 3.44 -13.72
CA TYR A 476 -7.20 3.12 -14.86
C TYR A 476 -6.37 1.85 -14.66
N TYR A 477 -5.78 1.66 -13.47
CA TYR A 477 -4.99 0.47 -13.14
C TYR A 477 -5.81 -0.83 -13.06
N MET A 478 -7.14 -0.80 -13.13
CA MET A 478 -7.96 -2.03 -13.18
C MET A 478 -8.47 -2.34 -14.59
N LEU A 479 -8.21 -1.46 -15.56
CA LEU A 479 -8.70 -1.65 -16.91
C LEU A 479 -7.86 -2.72 -17.61
N PRO A 480 -8.49 -3.75 -18.20
CA PRO A 480 -7.80 -4.69 -19.08
C PRO A 480 -7.05 -3.97 -20.20
N SER A 481 -5.82 -4.40 -20.46
CA SER A 481 -5.00 -3.93 -21.58
C SER A 481 -5.36 -4.65 -22.88
N ARG A 482 -5.87 -5.89 -22.77
CA ARG A 482 -6.32 -6.71 -23.91
C ARG A 482 -7.75 -7.21 -23.69
N TYR A 483 -8.52 -7.21 -24.78
CA TYR A 483 -9.90 -7.70 -24.79
C TYR A 483 -10.07 -8.74 -25.89
N GLU A 484 -10.74 -9.84 -25.57
CA GLU A 484 -11.05 -10.90 -26.52
C GLU A 484 -12.53 -11.25 -26.46
N LYS A 485 -13.26 -10.92 -27.55
CA LYS A 485 -14.64 -11.33 -27.74
C LYS A 485 -14.67 -12.78 -28.22
N LEU A 486 -15.27 -13.66 -27.42
CA LEU A 486 -15.41 -15.07 -27.69
C LEU A 486 -16.80 -15.38 -28.24
N SER A 487 -16.93 -16.43 -29.05
CA SER A 487 -18.22 -16.98 -29.44
C SER A 487 -18.85 -17.83 -28.34
N ILE A 488 -18.02 -18.54 -27.57
CA ILE A 488 -18.40 -19.36 -26.42
C ILE A 488 -17.24 -19.43 -25.42
N ILE A 489 -17.55 -19.59 -24.14
CA ILE A 489 -16.56 -19.83 -23.09
C ILE A 489 -16.38 -21.34 -22.89
N GLN A 490 -15.14 -21.80 -22.96
CA GLN A 490 -14.76 -23.16 -22.63
C GLN A 490 -14.94 -23.40 -21.14
N LEU A 491 -15.68 -24.45 -20.79
CA LEU A 491 -15.91 -24.88 -19.41
C LEU A 491 -15.14 -26.17 -19.14
N ASN A 492 -14.72 -26.35 -17.89
CA ASN A 492 -14.10 -27.58 -17.39
C ASN A 492 -15.17 -28.65 -17.09
N GLN A 493 -14.72 -29.84 -16.68
CA GLN A 493 -15.61 -30.98 -16.37
C GLN A 493 -16.64 -30.69 -15.27
N ASN A 494 -16.41 -29.67 -14.44
CA ASN A 494 -17.32 -29.24 -13.37
C ASN A 494 -18.26 -28.09 -13.81
N GLY A 495 -18.30 -27.74 -15.09
CA GLY A 495 -19.13 -26.66 -15.63
C GLY A 495 -18.68 -25.24 -15.24
N LYS A 496 -17.45 -25.08 -14.72
CA LYS A 496 -16.84 -23.78 -14.44
C LYS A 496 -15.94 -23.35 -15.60
N ILE A 497 -15.67 -22.05 -15.73
CA ILE A 497 -14.75 -21.52 -16.74
C ILE A 497 -13.40 -22.22 -16.65
N ASP A 498 -12.93 -22.79 -17.77
CA ASP A 498 -11.64 -23.47 -17.85
C ASP A 498 -10.51 -22.47 -18.06
N ARG A 499 -10.16 -21.74 -17.00
CA ARG A 499 -9.08 -20.73 -17.07
C ARG A 499 -7.72 -21.35 -17.44
N HIS A 500 -7.50 -22.61 -17.09
CA HIS A 500 -6.26 -23.32 -17.41
C HIS A 500 -6.11 -23.51 -18.93
N PHE A 501 -7.19 -23.94 -19.60
CA PHE A 501 -7.24 -23.97 -21.08
C PHE A 501 -6.86 -22.63 -21.71
N TYR A 502 -7.38 -21.51 -21.17
CA TYR A 502 -7.06 -20.20 -21.72
C TYR A 502 -5.65 -19.71 -21.39
N GLN A 503 -5.13 -20.01 -20.20
CA GLN A 503 -3.73 -19.73 -19.84
C GLN A 503 -2.78 -20.43 -20.81
N GLU A 504 -3.04 -21.69 -21.15
CA GLU A 504 -2.26 -22.43 -22.14
C GLU A 504 -2.45 -21.85 -23.56
N LYS A 505 -3.70 -21.58 -23.96
CA LYS A 505 -4.03 -20.98 -25.26
C LYS A 505 -3.28 -19.66 -25.49
N TYR A 506 -3.12 -18.84 -24.46
CA TYR A 506 -2.40 -17.57 -24.54
C TYR A 506 -0.94 -17.66 -24.13
N SER A 507 -0.44 -18.84 -23.78
CA SER A 507 0.93 -19.06 -23.30
C SER A 507 1.30 -18.17 -22.10
N LEU A 508 0.35 -17.96 -21.18
CA LEU A 508 0.58 -17.19 -19.96
C LEU A 508 1.43 -18.02 -18.99
N ASN A 509 2.52 -17.45 -18.50
CA ASN A 509 3.35 -18.10 -17.48
C ASN A 509 2.55 -18.27 -16.17
N ARG A 510 2.71 -19.44 -15.53
CA ARG A 510 1.97 -19.83 -14.32
C ARG A 510 2.37 -19.02 -13.09
#